data_AF-A0A820CTH4-F1
#
_entry.id   AF-A0A820CTH4-F1
#
_cell.length_a   1.000
_cell.length_b   1.000
_cell.length_c   1.000
_cell.angle_alpha   90.00
_cell.angle_beta   90.00
_cell.angle_gamma   90.00
#
_symmetry.space_group_name_H-M   'P 1'
#
loop_
_entity.id
_entity.type
_entity.pdbx_description
1 polymer ?
#
loop_
_entity_poly.entity_id
_entity_poly.type
_entity_poly.pdbx_seq_one_letter_code
_entity_poly.pdbx_strand_id
1 'polypeptide(L)'
;MACIDRYLHSSANANIRRFSSLKTAKIIIASIIITILILYSHMMVYLNIQKTLNRFGTISYSCNFQNSAYRTFMSFWYMTFYSLFPSCLMILFGCLTMNNIRKRRQLVSVLSENNTIIQRTDYQLLCMSVAQVLVIIITTLLQTIYQIYASFTTNLVKDTLRIAQENLANKTSGGMTYFSHSTSFICLYYQ
;
A
#
# COMPACT_ATOMS: atom_id res chain seq x y z
N MET A 1 -7.89 -4.33 -2.57
CA MET A 1 -9.24 -4.73 -3.03
C MET A 1 -9.32 -6.20 -3.40
N ALA A 2 -8.32 -6.78 -4.10
CA ALA A 2 -8.32 -8.20 -4.46
C ALA A 2 -8.53 -9.17 -3.27
N CYS A 3 -7.94 -8.91 -2.10
CA CYS A 3 -8.15 -9.74 -0.91
C CYS A 3 -9.59 -9.70 -0.37
N ILE A 4 -10.26 -8.55 -0.46
CA ILE A 4 -11.66 -8.40 -0.02
C ILE A 4 -12.57 -9.14 -0.99
N ASP A 5 -12.36 -8.95 -2.30
CA ASP A 5 -13.17 -9.63 -3.31
C ASP A 5 -13.04 -11.15 -3.21
N ARG A 6 -11.81 -11.66 -3.04
CA ARG A 6 -11.57 -13.09 -2.78
C ARG A 6 -12.20 -13.57 -1.47
N TYR A 7 -12.18 -12.77 -0.41
CA TYR A 7 -12.89 -13.09 0.83
C TYR A 7 -14.40 -13.23 0.60
N LEU A 8 -15.02 -12.24 -0.06
CA LEU A 8 -16.45 -12.24 -0.36
C LEU A 8 -16.85 -13.44 -1.24
N HIS A 9 -16.05 -13.76 -2.24
CA HIS A 9 -16.26 -14.92 -3.11
C HIS A 9 -16.10 -16.26 -2.37
N SER A 10 -15.13 -16.34 -1.44
CA SER A 10 -14.89 -17.54 -0.63
C SER A 10 -15.91 -17.77 0.49
N SER A 11 -16.75 -16.78 0.81
CA SER A 11 -17.70 -16.85 1.91
C SER A 11 -18.83 -17.84 1.62
N ALA A 12 -19.15 -18.67 2.61
CA ALA A 12 -20.26 -19.63 2.53
C ALA A 12 -21.64 -18.95 2.54
N ASN A 13 -21.72 -17.71 3.04
CA ASN A 13 -22.99 -16.99 3.16
C ASN A 13 -23.36 -16.29 1.85
N ALA A 14 -24.52 -16.63 1.28
CA ALA A 14 -25.03 -16.06 0.03
C ALA A 14 -25.20 -14.54 0.09
N ASN A 15 -25.54 -13.98 1.24
CA ASN A 15 -25.67 -12.53 1.43
C ASN A 15 -24.32 -11.83 1.31
N ILE A 16 -23.25 -12.43 1.84
CA ILE A 16 -21.88 -11.90 1.76
C ILE A 16 -21.37 -12.02 0.32
N ARG A 17 -21.64 -13.14 -0.37
CA ARG A 17 -21.25 -13.34 -1.76
C ARG A 17 -21.90 -12.32 -2.70
N ARG A 18 -23.12 -11.89 -2.42
CA ARG A 18 -23.84 -10.85 -3.19
C ARG A 18 -23.14 -9.49 -3.16
N PHE A 19 -22.31 -9.20 -2.14
CA PHE A 19 -21.49 -7.97 -2.11
C PHE A 19 -20.34 -7.96 -3.12
N SER A 20 -19.94 -9.11 -3.68
CA SER A 20 -18.97 -9.19 -4.80
C SER A 20 -19.61 -8.81 -6.16
N SER A 21 -20.85 -8.29 -6.17
CA SER A 21 -21.45 -7.82 -7.42
C SER A 21 -20.69 -6.62 -8.01
N LEU A 22 -20.61 -6.58 -9.34
CA LEU A 22 -19.99 -5.47 -10.08
C LEU A 22 -20.61 -4.10 -9.72
N LYS A 23 -21.90 -4.05 -9.38
CA LYS A 23 -22.58 -2.82 -8.96
C LYS A 23 -22.02 -2.31 -7.63
N THR A 24 -21.88 -3.21 -6.66
CA THR A 24 -21.31 -2.89 -5.35
C THR A 24 -19.84 -2.50 -5.47
N ALA A 25 -19.05 -3.22 -6.27
CA ALA A 25 -17.66 -2.89 -6.53
C ALA A 25 -17.50 -1.46 -7.09
N LYS A 26 -18.33 -1.06 -8.06
CA LYS A 26 -18.32 0.31 -8.62
C LYS A 26 -18.62 1.38 -7.56
N ILE A 27 -19.62 1.15 -6.70
CA ILE A 27 -19.98 2.08 -5.62
C ILE A 27 -18.83 2.20 -4.61
N ILE A 28 -18.22 1.08 -4.21
CA ILE A 28 -17.08 1.07 -3.29
C ILE A 28 -15.89 1.82 -3.89
N ILE A 29 -15.55 1.56 -5.17
CA ILE A 29 -14.46 2.25 -5.86
C ILE A 29 -14.72 3.76 -5.90
N ALA A 30 -15.93 4.18 -6.28
CA ALA A 30 -16.29 5.61 -6.31
C ALA A 30 -16.19 6.25 -4.92
N SER A 31 -16.70 5.58 -3.88
CA SER A 31 -16.61 6.05 -2.49
C SER A 31 -15.15 6.18 -2.02
N ILE A 32 -14.29 5.22 -2.37
CA ILE A 32 -12.86 5.27 -2.05
C ILE A 32 -12.17 6.44 -2.76
N ILE A 33 -12.46 6.66 -4.04
CA ILE A 33 -11.90 7.80 -4.80
C ILE A 33 -12.29 9.12 -4.13
N ILE A 34 -13.57 9.32 -3.82
CA ILE A 34 -14.06 10.54 -3.16
C ILE A 34 -13.39 10.72 -1.79
N THR A 35 -13.31 9.65 -1.00
CA THR A 35 -12.67 9.68 0.32
C THR A 35 -11.20 10.04 0.22
N ILE A 36 -10.46 9.50 -0.76
CA ILE A 36 -9.06 9.84 -1.01
C ILE A 36 -8.93 11.33 -1.39
N LEU A 37 -9.78 11.84 -2.30
CA LEU A 37 -9.74 13.25 -2.69
C LEU A 37 -9.96 14.19 -1.49
N ILE A 38 -10.93 13.88 -0.64
CA ILE A 38 -11.20 14.64 0.59
C ILE A 38 -10.02 14.54 1.54
N LEU A 39 -9.50 13.33 1.79
CA LEU A 39 -8.36 13.12 2.68
C LEU A 39 -7.12 13.86 2.21
N TYR A 40 -6.85 13.97 0.91
CA TYR A 40 -5.69 14.68 0.37
C TYR A 40 -5.91 16.19 0.16
N SER A 41 -7.13 16.69 0.29
CA SER A 41 -7.46 18.11 0.07
C SER A 41 -6.62 19.07 0.92
N HIS A 42 -6.31 18.69 2.17
CA HIS A 42 -5.48 19.47 3.08
C HIS A 42 -4.09 19.79 2.51
N MET A 43 -3.50 18.91 1.68
CA MET A 43 -2.19 19.14 1.06
C MET A 43 -2.18 20.39 0.17
N MET A 44 -3.29 20.70 -0.51
CA MET A 44 -3.40 21.88 -1.38
C MET A 44 -3.27 23.20 -0.60
N VAL A 45 -3.61 23.19 0.69
CA VAL A 45 -3.58 24.39 1.54
C VAL A 45 -2.21 24.59 2.18
N TYR A 46 -1.52 23.50 2.54
CA TYR A 46 -0.29 23.55 3.35
C TYR A 46 1.02 23.39 2.55
N LEU A 47 0.94 23.12 1.25
CA LEU A 47 2.09 23.10 0.35
C LEU A 47 2.40 24.51 -0.15
N ASN A 48 3.67 24.91 -0.02
CA ASN A 48 4.13 26.21 -0.50
C ASN A 48 5.33 26.03 -1.43
N ILE A 49 5.43 26.88 -2.45
CA ILE A 49 6.52 26.87 -3.42
C ILE A 49 7.62 27.79 -2.87
N GLN A 50 8.68 27.18 -2.36
CA GLN A 50 9.85 27.90 -1.88
C GLN A 50 10.86 28.08 -3.01
N LYS A 51 11.28 29.34 -3.21
CA LYS A 51 12.36 29.71 -4.12
C LYS A 51 13.68 29.62 -3.36
N THR A 52 14.56 28.76 -3.82
CA THR A 52 15.89 28.58 -3.23
C THR A 52 16.96 28.87 -4.28
N LEU A 53 17.98 29.64 -3.91
CA LEU A 53 19.11 29.91 -4.79
C LEU A 53 20.12 28.78 -4.65
N ASN A 54 20.43 28.08 -5.75
CA ASN A 54 21.48 27.09 -5.74
C ASN A 54 22.86 27.75 -5.64
N ARG A 55 23.88 26.95 -5.29
CA ARG A 55 25.29 27.37 -5.27
C ARG A 55 25.81 27.92 -6.60
N PHE A 56 25.10 27.65 -7.71
CA PHE A 56 25.41 28.13 -9.05
C PHE A 56 24.63 29.40 -9.47
N GLY A 57 23.92 30.05 -8.54
CA GLY A 57 23.10 31.24 -8.84
C GLY A 57 21.80 30.94 -9.59
N THR A 58 21.47 29.67 -9.82
CA THR A 58 20.21 29.27 -10.46
C THR A 58 19.08 29.18 -9.44
N ILE A 59 17.91 29.72 -9.80
CA ILE A 59 16.71 29.64 -8.97
C ILE A 59 16.14 28.22 -9.10
N SER A 60 16.07 27.50 -7.98
CA SER A 60 15.38 26.21 -7.88
C SER A 60 14.10 26.35 -7.08
N TYR A 61 13.02 25.83 -7.65
CA TYR A 61 11.72 25.76 -7.02
C TYR A 61 11.61 24.42 -6.29
N SER A 62 11.38 24.48 -4.97
CA SER A 62 11.10 23.30 -4.16
C SER A 62 9.71 23.43 -3.56
N CYS A 63 8.94 22.34 -3.60
CA CYS A 63 7.65 22.28 -2.94
C CYS A 63 7.89 21.72 -1.54
N ASN A 64 7.81 22.58 -0.53
CA ASN A 64 8.10 22.23 0.86
C ASN A 64 6.91 22.59 1.75
N PHE A 65 6.77 21.83 2.82
CA PHE A 65 5.81 22.12 3.88
C PHE A 65 6.23 23.38 4.63
N GLN A 66 5.31 24.34 4.74
CA GLN A 66 5.60 25.63 5.39
C GLN A 66 5.90 25.48 6.89
N ASN A 67 5.34 24.47 7.55
CA ASN A 67 5.48 24.24 8.99
C ASN A 67 6.16 22.89 9.27
N SER A 68 7.23 22.90 10.08
CA SER A 68 7.94 21.68 10.50
C SER A 68 7.05 20.73 11.30
N ALA A 69 6.10 21.25 12.08
CA ALA A 69 5.12 20.43 12.80
C ALA A 69 4.20 19.69 11.82
N TYR A 70 3.76 20.37 10.76
CA TYR A 70 2.92 19.76 9.72
C TYR A 70 3.67 18.69 8.93
N ARG A 71 4.97 18.86 8.64
CA ARG A 71 5.77 17.80 8.01
C ARG A 71 5.82 16.52 8.85
N THR A 72 5.95 16.68 10.16
CA THR A 72 5.95 15.54 11.10
C THR A 72 4.58 14.88 11.13
N PHE A 73 3.51 15.66 11.25
CA PHE A 73 2.13 15.17 11.13
C PHE A 73 1.90 14.39 9.83
N MET A 74 2.35 14.93 8.68
CA MET A 74 2.23 14.27 7.39
C MET A 74 2.99 12.95 7.32
N SER A 75 4.16 12.87 7.95
CA SER A 75 4.93 11.62 8.02
C SER A 75 4.18 10.53 8.81
N PHE A 76 3.57 10.89 9.94
CA PHE A 76 2.72 9.99 10.73
C PHE A 76 1.42 9.62 10.01
N TRP A 77 0.80 10.58 9.35
CA TRP A 77 -0.40 10.38 8.55
C TRP A 77 -0.14 9.39 7.43
N TYR A 78 0.95 9.59 6.67
CA TYR A 78 1.35 8.70 5.60
C TYR A 78 1.67 7.29 6.13
N MET A 79 2.40 7.18 7.24
CA MET A 79 2.65 5.88 7.87
C MET A 79 1.35 5.15 8.23
N THR A 80 0.43 5.84 8.89
CA THR A 80 -0.82 5.24 9.36
C THR A 80 -1.74 4.85 8.21
N PHE A 81 -2.05 5.79 7.32
CA PHE A 81 -3.06 5.59 6.28
C PHE A 81 -2.53 4.91 5.02
N TYR A 82 -1.25 5.08 4.69
CA TYR A 82 -0.67 4.51 3.47
C TYR A 82 0.07 3.20 3.72
N SER A 83 0.68 3.02 4.89
CA SER A 83 1.44 1.80 5.21
C SER A 83 0.64 0.85 6.10
N LEU A 84 0.26 1.28 7.31
CA LEU A 84 -0.31 0.36 8.31
C LEU A 84 -1.75 -0.05 8.00
N PHE A 85 -2.63 0.90 7.74
CA PHE A 85 -4.06 0.64 7.52
C PHE A 85 -4.34 -0.35 6.38
N PRO A 86 -3.83 -0.14 5.14
CA PRO A 86 -4.08 -1.09 4.06
C PRO A 86 -3.45 -2.46 4.36
N SER A 87 -2.27 -2.50 4.97
CA SER A 87 -1.57 -3.73 5.33
C SER A 87 -2.35 -4.56 6.35
N CYS A 88 -2.85 -3.93 7.42
CA CYS A 88 -3.69 -4.57 8.42
C CYS A 88 -4.97 -5.13 7.80
N LEU A 89 -5.64 -4.37 6.92
CA LEU A 89 -6.82 -4.85 6.21
C LEU A 89 -6.48 -6.04 5.30
N MET A 90 -5.39 -5.97 4.55
CA MET A 90 -4.99 -7.05 3.64
C MET A 90 -4.64 -8.34 4.39
N ILE A 91 -3.94 -8.24 5.54
CA ILE A 91 -3.67 -9.37 6.41
C ILE A 91 -4.97 -9.95 6.97
N LEU A 92 -5.85 -9.09 7.51
CA LEU A 92 -7.13 -9.52 8.07
C LEU A 92 -7.97 -10.29 7.04
N PHE A 93 -8.19 -9.70 5.86
CA PHE A 93 -8.97 -10.35 4.80
C PHE A 93 -8.25 -11.57 4.20
N GLY A 94 -6.92 -11.57 4.16
CA GLY A 94 -6.13 -12.74 3.76
C GLY A 94 -6.32 -13.92 4.72
N CYS A 95 -6.22 -13.69 6.03
CA CYS A 95 -6.47 -14.68 7.07
C CYS A 95 -7.92 -15.20 7.03
N LEU A 96 -8.89 -14.31 6.89
CA LEU A 96 -10.31 -14.69 6.77
C LEU A 96 -10.58 -15.55 5.53
N THR A 97 -9.96 -15.21 4.39
CA THR A 97 -10.06 -16.00 3.15
C THR A 97 -9.47 -17.40 3.35
N MET A 98 -8.31 -17.50 3.99
CA MET A 98 -7.67 -18.79 4.28
C MET A 98 -8.52 -19.65 5.22
N ASN A 99 -9.16 -19.06 6.23
CA ASN A 99 -10.09 -19.76 7.11
C ASN A 99 -11.32 -20.29 6.36
N ASN A 100 -11.90 -19.50 5.46
CA ASN A 100 -13.03 -19.93 4.63
C ASN A 100 -12.63 -21.08 3.69
N ILE A 101 -11.46 -21.00 3.06
CA ILE A 101 -10.94 -22.06 2.18
C ILE A 101 -10.70 -23.35 2.97
N ARG A 102 -10.10 -23.28 4.17
CA ARG A 102 -9.88 -24.46 5.02
C ARG A 102 -11.20 -25.14 5.40
N LYS A 103 -12.21 -24.37 5.81
CA LYS A 103 -13.56 -24.87 6.11
C LYS A 103 -14.22 -25.52 4.87
N ARG A 104 -14.09 -24.90 3.71
CA ARG A 104 -14.63 -25.44 2.44
C ARG A 104 -13.92 -26.72 2.01
N ARG A 105 -12.60 -26.83 2.22
CA ARG A 105 -11.82 -28.06 1.93
C ARG A 105 -12.27 -29.23 2.78
N GLN A 106 -12.55 -29.01 4.08
CA GLN A 106 -13.06 -30.07 4.96
C GLN A 106 -14.41 -30.61 4.47
N LEU A 107 -15.31 -29.74 4.01
CA LEU A 107 -16.64 -30.13 3.52
C LEU A 107 -16.64 -30.76 2.12
N VAL A 108 -15.74 -30.33 1.22
CA VAL A 108 -15.76 -30.76 -0.21
C VAL A 108 -14.85 -31.96 -0.50
N SER A 109 -13.92 -32.32 0.40
CA SER A 109 -13.02 -33.47 0.22
C SER A 109 -13.72 -34.81 -0.02
N VAL A 110 -15.03 -34.89 0.24
CA VAL A 110 -15.85 -36.10 0.09
C VAL A 110 -16.44 -36.27 -1.32
N LEU A 111 -16.44 -35.24 -2.20
CA LEU A 111 -17.36 -35.22 -3.36
C LEU A 111 -16.78 -34.99 -4.78
N SER A 112 -15.50 -34.68 -5.04
CA SER A 112 -15.06 -34.51 -6.45
C SER A 112 -13.54 -34.38 -6.69
N GLU A 113 -13.00 -35.16 -7.64
CA GLU A 113 -11.63 -35.04 -8.19
C GLU A 113 -11.42 -33.76 -9.04
N ASN A 114 -12.42 -33.32 -9.81
CA ASN A 114 -12.31 -32.14 -10.68
C ASN A 114 -12.16 -30.81 -9.91
N ASN A 115 -12.62 -30.78 -8.64
CA ASN A 115 -12.46 -29.61 -7.78
C ASN A 115 -11.02 -29.40 -7.31
N THR A 116 -10.14 -30.40 -7.41
CA THR A 116 -8.76 -30.32 -6.91
C THR A 116 -7.89 -29.36 -7.74
N ILE A 117 -8.09 -29.33 -9.06
CA ILE A 117 -7.34 -28.46 -9.99
C ILE A 117 -7.69 -26.99 -9.73
N ILE A 118 -8.99 -26.65 -9.70
CA ILE A 118 -9.49 -25.29 -9.43
C ILE A 118 -8.99 -24.80 -8.06
N GLN A 119 -8.99 -25.66 -7.05
CA GLN A 119 -8.50 -25.31 -5.71
C GLN A 119 -6.99 -25.06 -5.62
N ARG A 120 -6.18 -25.71 -6.47
CA ARG A 120 -4.73 -25.45 -6.53
C ARG A 120 -4.46 -24.06 -7.11
N THR A 121 -5.15 -23.69 -8.20
CA THR A 121 -5.03 -22.36 -8.80
C THR A 121 -5.46 -21.26 -7.84
N ASP A 122 -6.59 -21.42 -7.14
CA ASP A 122 -7.06 -20.46 -6.12
C ASP A 122 -6.04 -20.27 -4.98
N TYR A 123 -5.41 -21.37 -4.54
CA TYR A 123 -4.40 -21.32 -3.48
C TYR A 123 -3.11 -20.64 -3.95
N GLN A 124 -2.65 -20.92 -5.17
CA GLN A 124 -1.49 -20.26 -5.77
C GLN A 124 -1.73 -18.76 -5.92
N LEU A 125 -2.90 -18.37 -6.45
CA LEU A 125 -3.34 -16.98 -6.54
C LEU A 125 -3.33 -16.29 -5.17
N LEU A 126 -3.80 -16.97 -4.12
CA LEU A 126 -3.79 -16.46 -2.76
C LEU A 126 -2.36 -16.28 -2.23
N CYS A 127 -1.50 -17.28 -2.36
CA CYS A 127 -0.11 -17.22 -1.90
C CYS A 127 0.66 -16.09 -2.60
N MET A 128 0.48 -15.95 -3.91
CA MET A 128 1.06 -14.88 -4.72
C MET A 128 0.63 -13.49 -4.24
N SER A 129 -0.67 -13.30 -3.99
CA SER A 129 -1.16 -12.02 -3.45
C SER A 129 -0.68 -11.76 -2.03
N VAL A 130 -0.54 -12.78 -1.18
CA VAL A 130 0.06 -12.61 0.16
C VAL A 130 1.54 -12.22 0.07
N ALA A 131 2.31 -12.88 -0.80
CA ALA A 131 3.71 -12.55 -1.02
C ALA A 131 3.87 -11.11 -1.52
N GLN A 132 3.05 -10.71 -2.49
CA GLN A 132 3.01 -9.33 -3.00
C GLN A 132 2.70 -8.32 -1.88
N VAL A 133 1.74 -8.62 -1.01
CA VAL A 133 1.42 -7.78 0.15
C VAL A 133 2.58 -7.66 1.12
N LEU A 134 3.29 -8.76 1.39
CA LEU A 134 4.46 -8.73 2.27
C LEU A 134 5.58 -7.86 1.68
N VAL A 135 5.83 -7.95 0.37
CA VAL A 135 6.81 -7.09 -0.31
C VAL A 135 6.39 -5.61 -0.22
N ILE A 136 5.11 -5.30 -0.43
CA ILE A 136 4.60 -3.93 -0.26
C ILE A 136 4.81 -3.46 1.18
N ILE A 137 4.44 -4.26 2.19
CA ILE A 137 4.62 -3.92 3.60
C ILE A 137 6.09 -3.59 3.91
N ILE A 138 7.02 -4.47 3.51
CA ILE A 138 8.44 -4.29 3.82
C ILE A 138 8.96 -3.01 3.14
N THR A 139 8.64 -2.80 1.87
CA THR A 139 9.11 -1.64 1.11
C THR A 139 8.49 -0.32 1.61
N THR A 140 7.19 -0.28 1.90
CA THR A 140 6.53 0.91 2.45
C THR A 140 6.98 1.20 3.87
N LEU A 141 7.21 0.18 4.70
CA LEU A 141 7.69 0.34 6.07
C LEU A 141 9.09 0.98 6.08
N LEU A 142 10.02 0.48 5.24
CA LEU A 142 11.34 1.08 5.07
C LEU A 142 11.25 2.57 4.67
N GLN A 143 10.38 2.91 3.72
CA GLN A 143 10.16 4.31 3.33
C GLN A 143 9.61 5.15 4.47
N THR A 144 8.63 4.64 5.24
CA THR A 144 8.03 5.38 6.36
C THR A 144 9.02 5.63 7.49
N ILE A 145 9.87 4.64 7.82
CA ILE A 145 10.95 4.80 8.81
C ILE A 145 11.89 5.91 8.38
N TYR A 146 12.30 5.92 7.09
CA TYR A 146 13.12 6.98 6.54
C TYR A 146 12.45 8.35 6.65
N GLN A 147 11.16 8.48 6.30
CA GLN A 147 10.43 9.75 6.38
C GLN A 147 10.32 10.28 7.80
N ILE A 148 10.12 9.41 8.79
CA ILE A 148 10.09 9.77 10.20
C ILE A 148 11.49 10.25 10.65
N TYR A 149 12.53 9.48 10.33
CA TYR A 149 13.92 9.87 10.62
C TYR A 149 14.28 11.22 9.98
N ALA A 150 13.94 11.41 8.71
CA ALA A 150 14.15 12.67 7.99
C ALA A 150 13.42 13.81 8.68
N SER A 151 12.18 13.58 9.13
CA SER A 151 11.39 14.57 9.85
C SER A 151 11.96 14.94 11.22
N PHE A 152 12.61 14.05 11.95
CA PHE A 152 13.25 14.43 13.21
C PHE A 152 14.61 15.10 13.03
N THR A 153 15.30 14.83 11.93
CA THR A 153 16.68 15.31 11.73
C THR A 153 16.81 16.59 10.91
N THR A 154 15.72 17.25 10.51
CA THR A 154 15.82 18.43 9.63
C THR A 154 16.50 19.63 10.24
N ASN A 155 16.46 19.78 11.57
CA ASN A 155 17.04 20.94 12.26
C ASN A 155 18.47 20.67 12.72
N LEU A 156 19.00 19.47 12.45
CA LEU A 156 20.38 19.13 12.77
C LEU A 156 21.30 19.61 11.65
N VAL A 157 22.44 20.20 12.02
CA VAL A 157 23.52 20.47 11.06
C VAL A 157 24.09 19.12 10.63
N LYS A 158 24.18 18.90 9.32
CA LYS A 158 24.62 17.63 8.73
C LYS A 158 25.86 17.84 7.89
N ASP A 159 26.82 16.94 8.04
CA ASP A 159 27.98 16.88 7.16
C ASP A 159 27.58 16.48 5.73
N THR A 160 28.41 16.87 4.76
CA THR A 160 28.19 16.58 3.34
C THR A 160 28.05 15.08 3.08
N LEU A 161 28.85 14.26 3.78
CA LEU A 161 28.78 12.79 3.69
C LEU A 161 27.41 12.27 4.17
N ARG A 162 26.90 12.77 5.30
CA ARG A 162 25.61 12.38 5.86
C ARG A 162 24.46 12.75 4.92
N ILE A 163 24.50 13.94 4.33
CA ILE A 163 23.51 14.37 3.33
C ILE A 163 23.51 13.43 2.12
N ALA A 164 24.69 13.04 1.63
CA ALA A 164 24.79 12.10 0.52
C ALA A 164 24.20 10.72 0.85
N GLN A 165 24.48 10.19 2.05
CA GLN A 165 23.92 8.92 2.53
C GLN A 165 22.40 8.97 2.67
N GLU A 166 21.85 10.05 3.24
CA GLU A 166 20.40 10.23 3.40
C GLU A 166 19.71 10.35 2.03
N ASN A 167 20.32 11.07 1.09
CA ASN A 167 19.80 11.15 -0.28
C ASN A 167 19.81 9.80 -0.98
N LEU A 168 20.90 9.02 -0.85
CA LEU A 168 20.96 7.67 -1.40
C LEU A 168 19.86 6.79 -0.80
N ALA A 169 19.73 6.77 0.53
CA ALA A 169 18.69 6.01 1.23
C ALA A 169 17.29 6.38 0.73
N ASN A 170 16.97 7.67 0.62
CA ASN A 170 15.69 8.15 0.10
C ASN A 170 15.40 7.68 -1.32
N LYS A 171 16.40 7.73 -2.20
CA LYS A 171 16.25 7.32 -3.60
C LYS A 171 16.09 5.81 -3.70
N THR A 172 16.83 5.03 -2.92
CA THR A 172 16.72 3.58 -2.86
C THR A 172 15.36 3.16 -2.31
N SER A 173 14.94 3.68 -1.15
CA SER A 173 13.65 3.31 -0.54
C SER A 173 12.45 3.75 -1.38
N GLY A 174 12.54 4.95 -1.98
CA GLY A 174 11.54 5.42 -2.95
C GLY A 174 11.46 4.50 -4.17
N GLY A 175 12.61 4.15 -4.75
CA GLY A 175 12.71 3.22 -5.88
C GLY A 175 12.13 1.84 -5.59
N MET A 176 12.41 1.29 -4.40
CA MET A 176 11.85 0.00 -3.96
C MET A 176 10.32 0.02 -3.87
N THR A 177 9.74 1.14 -3.45
CA THR A 177 8.28 1.30 -3.38
C THR A 177 7.66 1.25 -4.78
N TYR A 178 8.24 1.98 -5.75
CA TYR A 178 7.79 1.94 -7.14
C TYR A 178 7.94 0.53 -7.74
N PHE A 179 9.07 -0.13 -7.50
CA PHE A 179 9.31 -1.49 -7.95
C PHE A 179 8.26 -2.47 -7.41
N SER A 180 7.91 -2.36 -6.12
CA SER A 180 6.88 -3.19 -5.50
C SER A 180 5.50 -3.03 -6.15
N HIS A 181 5.18 -1.84 -6.67
CA HIS A 181 3.95 -1.64 -7.43
C HIS A 181 4.04 -2.29 -8.82
N SER A 182 5.18 -2.17 -9.50
CA SER A 182 5.42 -2.79 -10.81
C SER A 182 5.42 -4.32 -10.78
N THR A 183 5.92 -4.94 -9.70
CA THR A 183 5.93 -6.41 -9.56
C THR A 183 4.53 -7.00 -9.65
N SER A 184 3.51 -6.26 -9.22
CA SER A 184 2.09 -6.64 -9.32
C SER A 184 1.68 -6.96 -10.76
N PHE A 185 2.19 -6.20 -11.74
CA PHE A 185 1.86 -6.37 -13.16
C PHE A 185 2.60 -7.57 -13.76
N ILE A 186 3.88 -7.76 -13.42
CA ILE A 186 4.69 -8.89 -13.90
C ILE A 186 4.07 -10.21 -13.45
N CYS A 187 3.65 -10.23 -12.19
CA CYS A 187 2.99 -11.38 -11.58
C CYS A 187 1.68 -11.73 -12.32
N LEU A 188 0.90 -10.74 -12.79
CA LEU A 188 -0.31 -10.98 -13.58
C LEU A 188 -0.04 -11.43 -15.02
N TYR A 189 1.11 -11.11 -15.60
CA TYR A 189 1.44 -11.42 -16.99
C TYR A 189 1.96 -12.86 -17.20
N TYR A 190 2.50 -13.48 -16.15
CA TYR A 190 3.02 -14.86 -16.18
C TYR A 190 1.98 -15.93 -15.84
N GLN A 191 0.69 -15.58 -15.90
CA GLN A 191 -0.45 -16.45 -15.59
C GLN A 191 -1.37 -16.60 -16.79
#